data_AF-A0A1V1TVG2-F1
#
_entry.id   AF-A0A1V1TVG2-F1
#
_cell.length_a   1.000
_cell.length_b   1.000
_cell.length_c   1.000
_cell.angle_alpha   90.00
_cell.angle_beta   90.00
_cell.angle_gamma   90.00
#
_symmetry.space_group_name_H-M   'P 1'
#
loop_
_entity.id
_entity.type
_entity.pdbx_description
1 polymer ?
#
loop_
_entity_poly.entity_id
_entity_poly.type
_entity_poly.pdbx_seq_one_letter_code
_entity_poly.pdbx_strand_id
1 'polypeptide(L)'
;MDFTLDLHITKLLLGKANEALQTKVLDILHAVILLSFVKTFRDRLPPVIYQEGHGREPWSHSLDISETVGWFTTIWPTLVHAEADYSLIDVVRQTKDTLRLAPANGWCYFTSLFLHPEGRGVLEIGGLMEISLNYHGSCRSFEKNESILQVVHDTIPIQTNVDSHMVRDEVFAIDVWLAKESFRFDFTYSKNCQLQDSIREWISTCEELLGLAAEKSSQSSRQYTLSDFPQLPLKYPELSKFVRSFYELGVDLACVEGAYPCTAVQQGILLSKERDDSLYGTRSKWKILALDLNQTITIDRVEKAWFQMVTKHSALRTVFVDSVSGTLHDQVVVVNGSGRITITDLHDSSKEKNKSGFLPWHLTITRVSKTEILCELGISHALVDGASIQLIGIDLSCAVNGHDIGGERLSYSDYVAYLKSIPSKQNDYWKTYLHDAAPCVFPKLSSSPTGSLPGGLHSKICKINSKQARKFYKAYGFTLSNVFRVA
;
A
#
# COMPACT_ATOMS: atom_id res chain seq x y z
N MET A 1 -22.49 -31.21 13.60
CA MET A 1 -23.46 -30.30 14.26
C MET A 1 -23.49 -29.04 13.44
N ASP A 2 -24.66 -28.45 13.22
CA ASP A 2 -24.82 -27.33 12.30
C ASP A 2 -25.78 -26.27 12.84
N PHE A 3 -25.59 -25.04 12.38
CA PHE A 3 -26.53 -23.94 12.60
C PHE A 3 -26.60 -23.06 11.34
N THR A 4 -27.69 -22.31 11.20
CA THR A 4 -27.91 -21.38 10.09
C THR A 4 -28.16 -20.00 10.65
N LEU A 5 -27.35 -19.02 10.25
CA LEU A 5 -27.55 -17.63 10.63
C LEU A 5 -28.82 -17.07 9.99
N ASP A 6 -29.45 -16.14 10.67
CA ASP A 6 -30.57 -15.42 10.08
C ASP A 6 -30.14 -14.57 8.87
N LEU A 7 -31.12 -14.26 8.03
CA LEU A 7 -30.92 -13.52 6.79
C LEU A 7 -30.40 -12.09 7.03
N HIS A 8 -30.77 -11.46 8.14
CA HIS A 8 -30.36 -10.09 8.46
C HIS A 8 -28.88 -10.03 8.80
N ILE A 9 -28.43 -10.89 9.73
CA ILE A 9 -27.03 -11.04 10.13
C ILE A 9 -26.17 -11.47 8.94
N THR A 10 -26.64 -12.42 8.12
CA THR A 10 -25.93 -12.82 6.89
C THR A 10 -25.73 -11.63 5.95
N LYS A 11 -26.76 -10.80 5.73
CA LYS A 11 -26.66 -9.58 4.90
C LYS A 11 -25.71 -8.53 5.48
N LEU A 12 -25.68 -8.38 6.80
CA LEU A 12 -24.71 -7.50 7.47
C LEU A 12 -23.28 -8.01 7.26
N LEU A 13 -23.02 -9.30 7.47
CA LEU A 13 -21.71 -9.93 7.29
C LEU A 13 -21.22 -9.89 5.85
N LEU A 14 -22.11 -10.00 4.85
CA LEU A 14 -21.77 -9.88 3.42
C LEU A 14 -21.55 -8.43 2.97
N GLY A 15 -21.92 -7.44 3.79
CA GLY A 15 -21.93 -6.03 3.41
C GLY A 15 -21.38 -5.13 4.53
N LYS A 16 -22.29 -4.37 5.16
CA LYS A 16 -21.96 -3.25 6.07
C LYS A 16 -21.01 -3.59 7.21
N ALA A 17 -21.04 -4.82 7.73
CA ALA A 17 -20.12 -5.23 8.79
C ALA A 17 -18.64 -5.10 8.38
N ASN A 18 -18.35 -5.11 7.07
CA ASN A 18 -17.00 -5.00 6.55
C ASN A 18 -16.50 -3.57 6.34
N GLU A 19 -17.39 -2.57 6.30
CA GLU A 19 -17.04 -1.21 5.89
C GLU A 19 -16.15 -0.50 6.91
N ALA A 20 -16.44 -0.68 8.20
CA ALA A 20 -15.77 0.01 9.30
C ALA A 20 -14.27 -0.31 9.39
N LEU A 21 -13.88 -1.54 9.07
CA LEU A 21 -12.48 -2.01 9.15
C LEU A 21 -11.91 -2.43 7.80
N GLN A 22 -12.65 -2.30 6.69
CA GLN A 22 -12.31 -2.89 5.40
C GLN A 22 -11.95 -4.38 5.49
N THR A 23 -12.73 -5.12 6.27
CA THR A 23 -12.59 -6.58 6.37
C THR A 23 -13.17 -7.27 5.15
N LYS A 24 -12.86 -8.55 5.02
CA LYS A 24 -13.63 -9.53 4.26
C LYS A 24 -14.47 -10.33 5.24
N VAL A 25 -15.53 -10.97 4.74
CA VAL A 25 -16.37 -11.92 5.51
C VAL A 25 -15.49 -12.88 6.33
N LEU A 26 -14.49 -13.46 5.67
CA LEU A 26 -13.57 -14.42 6.26
C LEU A 26 -12.81 -13.86 7.48
N ASP A 27 -12.44 -12.58 7.47
CA ASP A 27 -11.72 -11.96 8.59
C ASP A 27 -12.60 -11.98 9.86
N ILE A 28 -13.91 -11.75 9.71
CA ILE A 28 -14.88 -11.77 10.82
C ILE A 28 -15.14 -13.21 11.28
N LEU A 29 -15.37 -14.13 10.34
CA LEU A 29 -15.62 -15.54 10.67
C LEU A 29 -14.47 -16.13 11.49
N HIS A 30 -13.25 -15.91 11.01
CA HIS A 30 -12.04 -16.43 11.63
C HIS A 30 -11.82 -15.81 13.03
N ALA A 31 -12.11 -14.51 13.20
CA ALA A 31 -12.01 -13.85 14.51
C ALA A 31 -13.04 -14.38 15.51
N VAL A 32 -14.27 -14.63 15.06
CA VAL A 32 -15.36 -15.12 15.92
C VAL A 32 -15.15 -16.58 16.32
N ILE A 33 -14.72 -17.45 15.39
CA ILE A 33 -14.40 -18.85 15.68
C ILE A 33 -13.30 -18.93 16.74
N LEU A 34 -12.25 -18.11 16.59
CA LEU A 34 -11.16 -18.06 17.55
C LEU A 34 -11.60 -17.50 18.92
N LEU A 35 -12.32 -16.37 18.93
CA LEU A 35 -12.75 -15.72 20.17
C LEU A 35 -13.77 -16.56 20.94
N SER A 36 -14.70 -17.21 20.24
CA SER A 36 -15.64 -18.16 20.85
C SER A 36 -14.90 -19.33 21.49
N PHE A 37 -13.88 -19.87 20.82
CA PHE A 37 -13.10 -20.98 21.35
C PHE A 37 -12.39 -20.61 22.66
N VAL A 38 -11.67 -19.49 22.70
CA VAL A 38 -10.92 -19.08 23.91
C VAL A 38 -11.84 -18.65 25.05
N LYS A 39 -13.08 -18.24 24.76
CA LYS A 39 -14.09 -17.95 25.79
C LYS A 39 -14.61 -19.22 26.47
N THR A 40 -14.76 -20.31 25.70
CA THR A 40 -15.25 -21.60 26.18
C THR A 40 -14.12 -22.45 26.81
N PHE A 41 -12.98 -22.57 26.13
CA PHE A 41 -11.83 -23.37 26.58
C PHE A 41 -10.73 -22.48 27.18
N ARG A 42 -10.92 -22.06 28.43
CA ARG A 42 -10.03 -21.11 29.12
C ARG A 42 -8.75 -21.72 29.70
N ASP A 43 -8.66 -23.04 29.73
CA ASP A 43 -7.56 -23.82 30.28
C ASP A 43 -6.43 -24.07 29.28
N ARG A 44 -6.52 -23.49 28.07
CA ARG A 44 -5.54 -23.71 27.00
C ARG A 44 -5.32 -22.48 26.13
N LEU A 45 -4.26 -22.54 25.32
CA LEU A 45 -3.95 -21.54 24.31
C LEU A 45 -4.95 -21.57 23.14
N PRO A 46 -5.09 -20.44 22.41
CA PRO A 46 -5.93 -20.36 21.22
C PRO A 46 -5.50 -21.39 20.18
N PRO A 47 -6.45 -22.03 19.49
CA PRO A 47 -6.14 -23.04 18.48
C PRO A 47 -5.60 -22.38 17.21
N VAL A 48 -4.76 -23.12 16.49
CA VAL A 48 -4.37 -22.72 15.13
C VAL A 48 -5.51 -23.04 14.17
N ILE A 49 -5.98 -22.02 13.46
CA ILE A 49 -6.98 -22.20 12.39
C ILE A 49 -6.23 -22.28 11.06
N TYR A 50 -6.42 -23.41 10.37
CA TYR A 50 -5.93 -23.66 9.03
C TYR A 50 -6.99 -23.22 8.05
N GLN A 51 -6.66 -22.21 7.26
CA GLN A 51 -7.55 -21.72 6.23
C GLN A 51 -7.42 -22.60 4.99
N GLU A 52 -8.56 -23.08 4.51
CA GLU A 52 -8.65 -23.73 3.20
C GLU A 52 -9.01 -22.67 2.14
N GLY A 53 -8.28 -22.67 1.03
CA GLY A 53 -8.53 -21.83 -0.15
C GLY A 53 -8.69 -22.67 -1.41
N HIS A 54 -9.26 -22.07 -2.46
CA HIS A 54 -9.60 -22.79 -3.69
C HIS A 54 -8.41 -23.39 -4.45
N GLY A 55 -7.17 -22.96 -4.18
CA GLY A 55 -5.97 -23.43 -4.88
C GLY A 55 -5.91 -23.15 -6.39
N ARG A 56 -6.91 -22.46 -6.96
CA ARG A 56 -7.01 -22.12 -8.38
C ARG A 56 -7.10 -20.61 -8.54
N GLU A 57 -6.04 -19.92 -8.16
CA GLU A 57 -5.95 -18.46 -8.20
C GLU A 57 -4.86 -18.03 -9.19
N PRO A 58 -5.12 -17.11 -10.13
CA PRO A 58 -4.12 -16.64 -11.06
C PRO A 58 -3.11 -15.73 -10.33
N TRP A 59 -1.82 -16.09 -10.38
CA TRP A 59 -0.73 -15.27 -9.83
C TRP A 59 -0.13 -14.28 -10.84
N SER A 60 -0.66 -14.25 -12.08
CA SER A 60 -0.32 -13.30 -13.12
C SER A 60 -1.53 -13.06 -14.01
N HIS A 61 -1.70 -11.84 -14.52
CA HIS A 61 -2.73 -11.50 -15.50
C HIS A 61 -2.60 -12.27 -16.84
N SER A 62 -1.45 -12.90 -17.07
CA SER A 62 -1.21 -13.72 -18.27
C SER A 62 -1.73 -15.15 -18.17
N LEU A 63 -2.15 -15.60 -16.97
CA LEU A 63 -2.63 -16.95 -16.73
C LEU A 63 -4.15 -17.04 -16.87
N ASP A 64 -4.60 -17.74 -17.91
CA ASP A 64 -5.99 -18.15 -18.03
C ASP A 64 -6.18 -19.53 -17.38
N ILE A 65 -6.89 -19.56 -16.27
CA ILE A 65 -7.20 -20.78 -15.53
C ILE A 65 -8.52 -21.41 -16.00
N SER A 66 -9.25 -20.84 -16.97
CA SER A 66 -10.62 -21.25 -17.34
C SER A 66 -10.71 -22.72 -17.78
N GLU A 67 -9.69 -23.24 -18.45
CA GLU A 67 -9.62 -24.63 -18.93
C GLU A 67 -9.05 -25.62 -17.90
N THR A 68 -8.69 -25.17 -16.70
CA THR A 68 -8.19 -26.06 -15.64
C THR A 68 -9.36 -26.85 -15.03
N VAL A 69 -9.32 -28.18 -15.15
CA VAL A 69 -10.32 -29.11 -14.61
C VAL A 69 -9.73 -29.85 -13.41
N GLY A 70 -10.46 -29.88 -12.28
CA GLY A 70 -10.07 -30.58 -11.06
C GLY A 70 -10.47 -29.82 -9.79
N TRP A 71 -10.42 -30.50 -8.65
CA TRP A 71 -10.54 -29.89 -7.33
C TRP A 71 -9.13 -29.60 -6.79
N PHE A 72 -8.85 -28.34 -6.53
CA PHE A 72 -7.57 -27.88 -5.99
C PHE A 72 -7.83 -27.28 -4.62
N THR A 73 -6.84 -27.36 -3.75
CA THR A 73 -6.92 -26.76 -2.43
C THR A 73 -5.55 -26.28 -1.99
N THR A 74 -5.53 -25.18 -1.25
CA THR A 74 -4.37 -24.72 -0.51
C THR A 74 -4.76 -24.60 0.94
N ILE A 75 -3.90 -25.09 1.82
CA ILE A 75 -4.12 -25.05 3.27
C ILE A 75 -2.96 -24.32 3.92
N TRP A 76 -3.24 -23.31 4.74
CA TRP A 76 -2.20 -22.58 5.47
C TRP A 76 -2.67 -22.19 6.87
N PRO A 77 -1.76 -22.16 7.84
CA PRO A 77 -2.08 -21.79 9.22
C PRO A 77 -2.22 -20.28 9.35
N THR A 78 -3.17 -19.86 10.17
CA THR A 78 -3.33 -18.48 10.59
C THR A 78 -3.15 -18.39 12.10
N LEU A 79 -2.08 -17.72 12.51
CA LEU A 79 -1.69 -17.57 13.91
C LEU A 79 -2.15 -16.21 14.42
N VAL A 80 -3.37 -16.16 14.95
CA VAL A 80 -3.93 -14.96 15.57
C VAL A 80 -3.89 -15.12 17.08
N HIS A 81 -3.45 -14.07 17.78
CA HIS A 81 -3.51 -14.01 19.23
C HIS A 81 -4.90 -13.55 19.68
N ALA A 82 -5.52 -14.28 20.60
CA ALA A 82 -6.78 -13.88 21.22
C ALA A 82 -6.85 -14.41 22.65
N GLU A 83 -7.32 -13.59 23.58
CA GLU A 83 -7.64 -14.03 24.94
C GLU A 83 -9.15 -13.85 25.20
N ALA A 84 -9.68 -14.55 26.21
CA ALA A 84 -11.12 -14.58 26.50
C ALA A 84 -11.72 -13.20 26.82
N ASP A 85 -10.90 -12.28 27.34
CA ASP A 85 -11.23 -10.91 27.73
C ASP A 85 -11.02 -9.89 26.60
N TYR A 86 -10.43 -10.29 25.47
CA TYR A 86 -10.22 -9.39 24.34
C TYR A 86 -11.56 -8.94 23.74
N SER A 87 -11.59 -7.69 23.29
CA SER A 87 -12.71 -7.15 22.52
C SER A 87 -12.81 -7.85 21.17
N LEU A 88 -14.02 -8.24 20.79
CA LEU A 88 -14.33 -8.80 19.48
C LEU A 88 -13.76 -7.97 18.32
N ILE A 89 -13.88 -6.65 18.40
CA ILE A 89 -13.37 -5.75 17.35
C ILE A 89 -11.84 -5.80 17.28
N ASP A 90 -11.14 -5.92 18.41
CA ASP A 90 -9.67 -6.00 18.41
C ASP A 90 -9.18 -7.34 17.85
N VAL A 91 -9.88 -8.44 18.14
CA VAL A 91 -9.59 -9.75 17.51
C VAL A 91 -9.86 -9.70 16.01
N VAL A 92 -10.93 -9.04 15.55
CA VAL A 92 -11.20 -8.83 14.11
C VAL A 92 -10.08 -8.04 13.45
N ARG A 93 -9.59 -6.97 14.07
CA ARG A 93 -8.46 -6.18 13.54
C ARG A 93 -7.19 -7.02 13.41
N GLN A 94 -6.83 -7.77 14.46
CA GLN A 94 -5.67 -8.65 14.45
C GLN A 94 -5.80 -9.77 13.42
N THR A 95 -7.00 -10.34 13.29
CA THR A 95 -7.29 -11.40 12.32
C THR A 95 -7.17 -10.89 10.89
N LYS A 96 -7.77 -9.73 10.57
CA LYS A 96 -7.62 -9.06 9.27
C LYS A 96 -6.14 -8.86 8.96
N ASP A 97 -5.40 -8.24 9.88
CA ASP A 97 -4.00 -7.89 9.65
C ASP A 97 -3.14 -9.16 9.46
N THR A 98 -3.38 -10.23 10.24
CA THR A 98 -2.68 -11.52 10.11
C THR A 98 -2.99 -12.21 8.79
N LEU A 99 -4.26 -12.30 8.39
CA LEU A 99 -4.67 -12.92 7.13
C LEU A 99 -4.09 -12.18 5.91
N ARG A 100 -3.90 -10.85 5.99
CA ARG A 100 -3.26 -10.07 4.91
C ARG A 100 -1.76 -10.31 4.79
N LEU A 101 -1.10 -10.88 5.81
CA LEU A 101 0.32 -11.28 5.72
C LEU A 101 0.54 -12.53 4.89
N ALA A 102 -0.51 -13.32 4.61
CA ALA A 102 -0.41 -14.52 3.77
C ALA A 102 -0.53 -14.16 2.28
N PRO A 103 0.58 -14.09 1.52
CA PRO A 103 0.52 -13.76 0.09
C PRO A 103 -0.23 -14.86 -0.67
N ALA A 104 -0.99 -14.45 -1.69
CA ALA A 104 -1.71 -15.36 -2.61
C ALA A 104 -2.48 -16.47 -1.87
N ASN A 105 -3.22 -16.09 -0.80
CA ASN A 105 -4.03 -17.00 0.00
C ASN A 105 -3.25 -18.26 0.42
N GLY A 106 -2.06 -18.06 0.99
CA GLY A 106 -1.23 -19.13 1.53
C GLY A 106 -0.49 -19.99 0.50
N TRP A 107 -0.58 -19.68 -0.80
CA TRP A 107 0.08 -20.45 -1.85
C TRP A 107 1.59 -20.63 -1.63
N CYS A 108 2.29 -19.54 -1.28
CA CYS A 108 3.73 -19.59 -1.00
C CYS A 108 4.06 -20.49 0.19
N TYR A 109 3.24 -20.48 1.23
CA TYR A 109 3.41 -21.37 2.39
C TYR A 109 3.19 -22.82 1.97
N PHE A 110 2.06 -23.12 1.32
CA PHE A 110 1.69 -24.47 0.92
C PHE A 110 2.73 -25.10 -0.01
N THR A 111 3.14 -24.37 -1.06
CA THR A 111 4.17 -24.84 -1.99
C THR A 111 5.54 -24.96 -1.32
N SER A 112 5.90 -24.07 -0.41
CA SER A 112 7.15 -24.22 0.36
C SER A 112 7.12 -25.48 1.23
N LEU A 113 5.99 -25.81 1.84
CA LEU A 113 5.86 -27.01 2.68
C LEU A 113 5.93 -28.31 1.87
N PHE A 114 5.25 -28.37 0.72
CA PHE A 114 5.06 -29.63 -0.04
C PHE A 114 6.01 -29.81 -1.23
N LEU A 115 6.54 -28.73 -1.81
CA LEU A 115 7.39 -28.81 -3.02
C LEU A 115 8.86 -28.48 -2.73
N HIS A 116 9.18 -27.76 -1.65
CA HIS A 116 10.57 -27.50 -1.28
C HIS A 116 11.15 -28.69 -0.50
N PRO A 117 12.35 -29.21 -0.84
CA PRO A 117 12.94 -30.37 -0.16
C PRO A 117 13.10 -30.20 1.36
N GLU A 118 13.37 -28.98 1.82
CA GLU A 118 13.53 -28.64 3.24
C GLU A 118 12.23 -28.11 3.88
N GLY A 119 11.15 -28.01 3.11
CA GLY A 119 9.89 -27.35 3.50
C GLY A 119 9.31 -27.88 4.80
N ARG A 120 9.09 -29.21 4.86
CA ARG A 120 8.56 -29.88 6.05
C ARG A 120 9.46 -29.69 7.28
N GLY A 121 10.78 -29.74 7.11
CA GLY A 121 11.71 -29.57 8.24
C GLY A 121 11.71 -28.17 8.85
N VAL A 122 11.33 -27.14 8.09
CA VAL A 122 11.40 -25.73 8.51
C VAL A 122 10.03 -25.14 8.87
N LEU A 123 8.98 -25.54 8.15
CA LEU A 123 7.66 -24.89 8.20
C LEU A 123 6.57 -25.74 8.86
N GLU A 124 6.83 -27.01 9.16
CA GLU A 124 5.84 -27.89 9.79
C GLU A 124 5.54 -27.40 11.21
N ILE A 125 4.31 -26.91 11.41
CA ILE A 125 3.76 -26.65 12.73
C ILE A 125 3.41 -28.02 13.32
N GLY A 126 4.20 -28.49 14.28
CA GLY A 126 4.03 -29.82 14.85
C GLY A 126 2.64 -30.04 15.45
N GLY A 127 2.07 -31.22 15.24
CA GLY A 127 0.74 -31.62 15.73
C GLY A 127 -0.28 -31.86 14.61
N LEU A 128 -1.51 -32.19 15.00
CA LEU A 128 -2.66 -32.25 14.08
C LEU A 128 -3.17 -30.83 13.80
N MET A 129 -3.82 -30.64 12.64
CA MET A 129 -4.53 -29.39 12.37
C MET A 129 -5.70 -29.26 13.36
N GLU A 130 -5.69 -28.25 14.22
CA GLU A 130 -6.74 -28.18 15.26
C GLU A 130 -8.10 -27.80 14.66
N ILE A 131 -8.13 -26.77 13.82
CA ILE A 131 -9.33 -26.32 13.13
C ILE A 131 -9.00 -26.13 11.66
N SER A 132 -9.70 -26.83 10.77
CA SER A 132 -9.76 -26.52 9.34
C SER A 132 -11.00 -25.66 9.07
N LEU A 133 -10.83 -24.52 8.41
CA LEU A 133 -11.92 -23.62 8.03
C LEU A 133 -12.00 -23.49 6.52
N ASN A 134 -13.11 -23.97 5.94
CA ASN A 134 -13.42 -23.81 4.53
C ASN A 134 -14.63 -22.89 4.33
N TYR A 135 -14.43 -21.78 3.61
CA TYR A 135 -15.50 -20.87 3.23
C TYR A 135 -15.75 -20.96 1.73
N HIS A 136 -16.87 -21.57 1.34
CA HIS A 136 -17.15 -21.89 -0.07
C HIS A 136 -17.56 -20.68 -0.93
N GLY A 137 -17.74 -19.50 -0.32
CA GLY A 137 -18.15 -18.30 -1.03
C GLY A 137 -19.58 -18.35 -1.58
N SER A 138 -19.93 -17.37 -2.43
CA SER A 138 -21.23 -17.35 -3.11
C SER A 138 -21.13 -18.02 -4.48
N CYS A 139 -21.83 -19.13 -4.71
CA CYS A 139 -21.91 -19.77 -6.02
C CYS A 139 -23.00 -19.12 -6.88
N ARG A 140 -22.83 -17.83 -7.22
CA ARG A 140 -23.85 -17.02 -7.91
C ARG A 140 -24.27 -17.56 -9.28
N SER A 141 -23.46 -18.39 -9.91
CA SER A 141 -23.70 -18.88 -11.27
C SER A 141 -24.82 -19.91 -11.36
N PHE A 142 -25.13 -20.64 -10.28
CA PHE A 142 -26.15 -21.71 -10.27
C PHE A 142 -27.42 -21.36 -9.48
N GLU A 143 -27.47 -20.19 -8.84
CA GLU A 143 -28.57 -19.77 -7.96
C GLU A 143 -29.58 -18.82 -8.62
N LYS A 144 -29.41 -18.48 -9.91
CA LYS A 144 -30.45 -17.74 -10.63
C LYS A 144 -31.63 -18.66 -10.91
N ASN A 145 -32.85 -18.22 -10.59
CA ASN A 145 -34.10 -18.96 -10.85
C ASN A 145 -34.28 -19.39 -12.33
N GLU A 146 -33.55 -18.77 -13.26
CA GLU A 146 -33.55 -19.08 -14.70
C GLU A 146 -32.39 -19.99 -15.15
N SER A 147 -31.53 -20.46 -14.23
CA SER A 147 -30.44 -21.37 -14.57
C SER A 147 -30.97 -22.77 -14.89
N ILE A 148 -30.51 -23.35 -16.00
CA ILE A 148 -30.82 -24.74 -16.41
C ILE A 148 -30.28 -25.74 -15.37
N LEU A 149 -29.17 -25.39 -14.70
CA LEU A 149 -28.59 -26.17 -13.62
C LEU A 149 -28.89 -25.49 -12.29
N GLN A 150 -29.58 -26.21 -11.40
CA GLN A 150 -29.89 -25.77 -10.05
C GLN A 150 -29.15 -26.66 -9.04
N VAL A 151 -28.65 -26.04 -7.97
CA VAL A 151 -28.03 -26.78 -6.87
C VAL A 151 -29.11 -27.55 -6.13
N VAL A 152 -29.02 -28.88 -6.11
CA VAL A 152 -29.91 -29.73 -5.31
C VAL A 152 -29.38 -29.73 -3.87
N HIS A 153 -30.12 -29.09 -2.96
CA HIS A 153 -29.73 -28.99 -1.56
C HIS A 153 -30.08 -30.27 -0.78
N ASP A 154 -30.95 -31.11 -1.34
CA ASP A 154 -31.26 -32.46 -0.86
C ASP A 154 -30.28 -33.47 -1.46
N THR A 155 -28.98 -33.31 -1.17
CA THR A 155 -28.07 -34.43 -1.41
C THR A 155 -28.37 -35.49 -0.35
N ILE A 156 -28.89 -36.63 -0.81
CA ILE A 156 -28.74 -37.93 -0.15
C ILE A 156 -27.36 -37.93 0.48
N PRO A 157 -27.19 -38.28 1.78
CA PRO A 157 -25.87 -38.33 2.38
C PRO A 157 -25.05 -39.24 1.47
N ILE A 158 -24.17 -38.65 0.67
CA ILE A 158 -23.21 -39.41 -0.10
C ILE A 158 -22.50 -40.14 1.01
N GLN A 159 -22.68 -41.48 1.07
CA GLN A 159 -21.78 -42.29 1.85
C GLN A 159 -20.43 -41.87 1.35
N THR A 160 -19.72 -41.11 2.18
CA THR A 160 -18.40 -40.61 1.87
C THR A 160 -17.63 -41.89 1.61
N ASN A 161 -17.37 -42.21 0.35
CA ASN A 161 -16.60 -43.37 -0.09
C ASN A 161 -15.13 -43.09 0.24
N VAL A 162 -14.90 -42.81 1.51
CA VAL A 162 -13.64 -42.52 2.14
C VAL A 162 -13.19 -43.85 2.69
N ASP A 163 -11.97 -44.22 2.34
CA ASP A 163 -11.35 -45.44 2.85
C ASP A 163 -11.37 -45.43 4.38
N SER A 164 -11.74 -46.55 5.01
CA SER A 164 -11.79 -46.65 6.48
C SER A 164 -10.44 -46.46 7.17
N HIS A 165 -9.34 -46.55 6.42
CA HIS A 165 -7.97 -46.30 6.87
C HIS A 165 -7.52 -44.86 6.62
N MET A 166 -8.31 -44.03 5.94
CA MET A 166 -7.97 -42.63 5.74
C MET A 166 -8.00 -41.90 7.09
N VAL A 167 -6.82 -41.49 7.54
CA VAL A 167 -6.66 -40.69 8.74
C VAL A 167 -7.08 -39.28 8.42
N ARG A 168 -7.83 -38.68 9.34
CA ARG A 168 -8.19 -37.27 9.29
C ARG A 168 -7.08 -36.47 9.97
N ASP A 169 -6.55 -35.48 9.26
CA ASP A 169 -5.45 -34.66 9.76
C ASP A 169 -5.94 -33.48 10.63
N GLU A 170 -7.24 -33.18 10.59
CA GLU A 170 -7.90 -32.16 11.41
C GLU A 170 -8.74 -32.68 12.58
N VAL A 171 -8.73 -31.95 13.70
CA VAL A 171 -9.56 -32.26 14.88
C VAL A 171 -10.99 -31.75 14.68
N PHE A 172 -11.13 -30.52 14.19
CA PHE A 172 -12.40 -29.91 13.79
C PHE A 172 -12.32 -29.47 12.32
N ALA A 173 -13.31 -29.84 11.52
CA ALA A 173 -13.56 -29.24 10.21
C ALA A 173 -14.80 -28.35 10.30
N ILE A 174 -14.67 -27.09 9.87
CA ILE A 174 -15.74 -26.09 9.84
C ILE A 174 -15.95 -25.69 8.39
N ASP A 175 -17.08 -26.11 7.82
CA ASP A 175 -17.49 -25.74 6.48
C ASP A 175 -18.56 -24.65 6.55
N VAL A 176 -18.34 -23.57 5.80
CA VAL A 176 -19.25 -22.42 5.76
C VAL A 176 -19.81 -22.26 4.35
N TRP A 177 -21.10 -22.52 4.23
CA TRP A 177 -21.85 -22.45 2.98
C TRP A 177 -22.74 -21.21 2.98
N LEU A 178 -22.85 -20.53 1.83
CA LEU A 178 -23.92 -19.57 1.59
C LEU A 178 -25.02 -20.29 0.80
N ALA A 179 -26.14 -20.61 1.45
CA ALA A 179 -27.27 -21.29 0.83
C ALA A 179 -28.55 -20.48 1.04
N LYS A 180 -29.32 -20.24 -0.02
CA LYS A 180 -30.58 -19.45 0.04
C LYS A 180 -30.42 -18.12 0.79
N GLU A 181 -29.35 -17.38 0.49
CA GLU A 181 -28.97 -16.11 1.12
C GLU A 181 -28.61 -16.14 2.61
N SER A 182 -28.49 -17.33 3.23
CA SER A 182 -28.14 -17.47 4.65
C SER A 182 -26.85 -18.28 4.82
N PHE A 183 -26.01 -17.91 5.78
CA PHE A 183 -24.81 -18.70 6.09
C PHE A 183 -25.19 -19.93 6.91
N ARG A 184 -24.80 -21.10 6.41
CA ARG A 184 -24.87 -22.38 7.12
C ARG A 184 -23.46 -22.78 7.55
N PHE A 185 -23.30 -23.10 8.83
CA PHE A 185 -22.05 -23.60 9.39
C PHE A 185 -22.20 -25.07 9.74
N ASP A 186 -21.32 -25.91 9.23
CA ASP A 186 -21.26 -27.34 9.55
C ASP A 186 -19.95 -27.64 10.30
N PHE A 187 -20.08 -28.06 11.56
CA PHE A 187 -18.97 -28.48 12.42
C PHE A 187 -18.87 -30.00 12.44
N THR A 188 -17.76 -30.51 11.93
CA THR A 188 -17.45 -31.95 11.90
C THR A 188 -16.28 -32.27 12.83
N TYR A 189 -16.49 -33.21 13.74
CA TYR A 189 -15.49 -33.67 14.71
C TYR A 189 -15.76 -35.10 15.13
N SER A 190 -14.81 -35.72 15.83
CA SER A 190 -14.95 -37.10 16.31
C SER A 190 -16.07 -37.25 17.34
N LYS A 191 -16.99 -38.18 17.10
CA LYS A 191 -18.02 -38.58 18.08
C LYS A 191 -17.46 -39.12 19.40
N ASN A 192 -16.18 -39.49 19.43
CA ASN A 192 -15.50 -40.03 20.60
C ASN A 192 -14.81 -38.93 21.45
N CYS A 193 -14.90 -37.65 21.08
CA CYS A 193 -14.37 -36.56 21.91
C CYS A 193 -15.05 -36.54 23.28
N GLN A 194 -14.29 -36.45 24.37
CA GLN A 194 -14.85 -36.52 25.73
C GLN A 194 -15.59 -35.25 26.16
N LEU A 195 -15.21 -34.09 25.61
CA LEU A 195 -15.76 -32.77 25.97
C LEU A 195 -16.96 -32.35 25.10
N GLN A 196 -17.92 -33.26 24.89
CA GLN A 196 -19.07 -33.00 24.02
C GLN A 196 -19.88 -31.76 24.44
N ASP A 197 -20.12 -31.58 25.74
CA ASP A 197 -20.94 -30.46 26.22
C ASP A 197 -20.23 -29.11 26.01
N SER A 198 -18.93 -29.03 26.28
CA SER A 198 -18.12 -27.84 25.99
C SER A 198 -18.02 -27.54 24.49
N ILE A 199 -17.99 -28.56 23.63
CA ILE A 199 -18.02 -28.35 22.17
C ILE A 199 -19.38 -27.75 21.73
N ARG A 200 -20.50 -28.22 22.29
CA ARG A 200 -21.82 -27.63 22.00
C ARG A 200 -21.92 -26.19 22.51
N GLU A 201 -21.38 -25.92 23.69
CA GLU A 201 -21.29 -24.56 24.25
C GLU A 201 -20.45 -23.65 23.36
N TRP A 202 -19.31 -24.13 22.85
CA TRP A 202 -18.48 -23.38 21.91
C TRP A 202 -19.22 -23.03 20.62
N ILE A 203 -19.92 -24.00 20.02
CA ILE A 203 -20.70 -23.79 18.80
C ILE A 203 -21.82 -22.76 19.02
N SER A 204 -22.56 -22.86 20.14
CA SER A 204 -23.59 -21.87 20.52
C SER A 204 -22.99 -20.47 20.74
N THR A 205 -21.85 -20.40 21.43
CA THR A 205 -21.12 -19.14 21.66
C THR A 205 -20.63 -18.53 20.35
N CYS A 206 -20.22 -19.35 19.39
CA CYS A 206 -19.80 -18.92 18.06
C CYS A 206 -20.98 -18.30 17.28
N GLU A 207 -22.16 -18.94 17.30
CA GLU A 207 -23.38 -18.42 16.66
C GLU A 207 -23.78 -17.05 17.25
N GLU A 208 -23.82 -16.93 18.58
CA GLU A 208 -24.14 -15.69 19.27
C GLU A 208 -23.14 -14.57 18.95
N LEU A 209 -21.84 -14.89 18.97
CA LEU A 209 -20.79 -13.91 18.67
C LEU A 209 -20.78 -13.48 17.20
N LEU A 210 -21.23 -14.33 16.26
CA LEU A 210 -21.39 -13.95 14.85
C LEU A 210 -22.45 -12.87 14.69
N GLY A 211 -23.59 -13.02 15.38
CA GLY A 211 -24.65 -12.00 15.43
C GLY A 211 -24.12 -10.68 16.00
N LEU A 212 -23.46 -10.74 17.16
CA LEU A 212 -22.86 -9.56 17.80
C LEU A 212 -21.77 -8.90 16.93
N ALA A 213 -20.94 -9.69 16.23
CA ALA A 213 -19.92 -9.19 15.33
C ALA A 213 -20.54 -8.41 14.18
N ALA A 214 -21.58 -8.97 13.56
CA ALA A 214 -22.25 -8.37 12.42
C ALA A 214 -22.89 -7.03 12.79
N GLU A 215 -23.66 -6.99 13.89
CA GLU A 215 -24.33 -5.77 14.35
C GLU A 215 -23.32 -4.70 14.78
N LYS A 216 -22.37 -5.05 15.67
CA LYS A 216 -21.40 -4.10 16.21
C LYS A 216 -20.51 -3.51 15.11
N SER A 217 -20.06 -4.34 14.17
CA SER A 217 -19.20 -3.87 13.07
C SER A 217 -19.99 -3.02 12.07
N SER A 218 -21.29 -3.31 11.85
CA SER A 218 -22.14 -2.52 10.95
C SER A 218 -22.47 -1.10 11.46
N GLN A 219 -22.40 -0.89 12.77
CA GLN A 219 -22.67 0.39 13.43
C GLN A 219 -21.38 1.17 13.74
N SER A 220 -20.21 0.55 13.53
CA SER A 220 -18.93 1.16 13.84
C SER A 220 -18.54 2.21 12.80
N SER A 221 -17.94 3.30 13.27
CA SER A 221 -17.29 4.26 12.37
C SER A 221 -16.02 3.65 11.77
N ARG A 222 -15.56 4.25 10.66
CA ARG A 222 -14.32 3.85 10.00
C ARG A 222 -13.14 3.89 10.99
N GLN A 223 -12.41 2.79 11.07
CA GLN A 223 -11.20 2.63 11.85
C GLN A 223 -10.10 2.04 10.96
N TYR A 224 -8.85 2.38 11.28
CA TYR A 224 -7.69 1.92 10.55
C TYR A 224 -7.00 0.76 11.27
N THR A 225 -6.46 -0.16 10.49
CA THR A 225 -5.66 -1.31 10.94
C THR A 225 -4.28 -1.30 10.27
N LEU A 226 -3.39 -2.22 10.66
CA LEU A 226 -2.02 -2.23 10.15
C LEU A 226 -1.97 -2.53 8.65
N SER A 227 -2.88 -3.36 8.16
CA SER A 227 -3.00 -3.70 6.74
C SER A 227 -3.48 -2.55 5.85
N ASP A 228 -3.98 -1.45 6.42
CA ASP A 228 -4.27 -0.23 5.64
C ASP A 228 -2.98 0.54 5.28
N PHE A 229 -1.88 0.29 6.01
CA PHE A 229 -0.56 0.90 5.77
C PHE A 229 0.54 -0.17 5.71
N PRO A 230 0.47 -1.12 4.77
CA PRO A 230 1.24 -2.37 4.80
C PRO A 230 2.76 -2.18 4.66
N GLN A 231 3.20 -1.03 4.16
CA GLN A 231 4.61 -0.71 4.01
C GLN A 231 5.22 -0.03 5.24
N LEU A 232 4.41 0.46 6.18
CA LEU A 232 4.92 1.06 7.41
C LEU A 232 5.11 -0.03 8.47
N PRO A 233 6.26 -0.09 9.16
CA PRO A 233 6.52 -1.09 10.20
C PRO A 233 5.83 -0.71 11.52
N LEU A 234 4.50 -0.57 11.49
CA LEU A 234 3.70 -0.11 12.62
C LEU A 234 3.24 -1.26 13.52
N LYS A 235 3.10 -0.94 14.81
CA LYS A 235 2.27 -1.66 15.79
C LYS A 235 1.04 -0.83 16.15
N TYR A 236 0.00 -1.43 16.74
CA TYR A 236 -1.23 -0.71 17.09
C TYR A 236 -1.02 0.59 17.91
N PRO A 237 -0.14 0.64 18.93
CA PRO A 237 0.13 1.89 19.64
C PRO A 237 0.73 2.99 18.75
N GLU A 238 1.54 2.61 17.77
CA GLU A 238 2.14 3.53 16.80
C GLU A 238 1.12 3.94 15.76
N LEU A 239 0.29 3.02 15.26
CA LEU A 239 -0.83 3.32 14.36
C LEU A 239 -1.77 4.36 14.97
N SER A 240 -2.11 4.26 16.25
CA SER A 240 -2.94 5.27 16.92
C SER A 240 -2.28 6.66 16.93
N LYS A 241 -0.96 6.74 17.10
CA LYS A 241 -0.23 8.01 17.02
C LYS A 241 -0.18 8.55 15.59
N PHE A 242 0.09 7.67 14.62
CA PHE A 242 0.11 7.99 13.19
C PHE A 242 -1.23 8.53 12.71
N VAL A 243 -2.34 7.88 13.07
CA VAL A 243 -3.69 8.35 12.77
C VAL A 243 -3.93 9.73 13.41
N ARG A 244 -3.43 9.95 14.63
CA ARG A 244 -3.59 11.22 15.34
C ARG A 244 -2.87 12.39 14.67
N SER A 245 -1.68 12.18 14.11
CA SER A 245 -0.91 13.24 13.44
C SER A 245 -1.62 13.80 12.20
N PHE A 246 -2.46 13.02 11.51
CA PHE A 246 -3.25 13.54 10.38
C PHE A 246 -4.32 14.53 10.80
N TYR A 247 -4.97 14.30 11.94
CA TYR A 247 -5.93 15.26 12.48
C TYR A 247 -5.25 16.60 12.82
N GLU A 248 -4.01 16.57 13.30
CA GLU A 248 -3.21 17.77 13.59
C GLU A 248 -2.78 18.51 12.32
N LEU A 249 -2.51 17.77 11.24
CA LEU A 249 -2.21 18.32 9.91
C LEU A 249 -3.46 18.83 9.16
N GLY A 250 -4.66 18.60 9.68
CA GLY A 250 -5.92 18.93 9.00
C GLY A 250 -6.17 18.10 7.74
N VAL A 251 -5.54 16.93 7.64
CA VAL A 251 -5.71 15.99 6.52
C VAL A 251 -6.68 14.90 6.95
N ASP A 252 -7.77 14.74 6.21
CA ASP A 252 -8.68 13.62 6.41
C ASP A 252 -7.99 12.32 5.98
N LEU A 253 -7.93 11.34 6.88
CA LEU A 253 -7.38 10.02 6.56
C LEU A 253 -8.17 9.30 5.46
N ALA A 254 -9.45 9.63 5.25
CA ALA A 254 -10.22 9.11 4.12
C ALA A 254 -9.64 9.56 2.77
N CYS A 255 -8.85 10.64 2.77
CA CYS A 255 -8.13 11.15 1.61
C CYS A 255 -6.69 10.59 1.49
N VAL A 256 -6.26 9.65 2.34
CA VAL A 256 -4.92 9.03 2.20
C VAL A 256 -5.00 7.88 1.20
N GLU A 257 -4.21 7.97 0.13
CA GLU A 257 -4.05 6.92 -0.89
C GLU A 257 -3.05 5.86 -0.45
N GLY A 258 -1.98 6.28 0.23
CA GLY A 258 -0.97 5.35 0.74
C GLY A 258 0.07 6.03 1.61
N ALA A 259 0.69 5.25 2.49
CA ALA A 259 1.78 5.71 3.33
C ALA A 259 2.89 4.66 3.39
N TYR A 260 4.13 5.13 3.32
CA TYR A 260 5.32 4.28 3.29
C TYR A 260 6.54 5.08 3.76
N PRO A 261 7.64 4.43 4.19
CA PRO A 261 8.77 5.17 4.74
C PRO A 261 9.50 6.01 3.69
N CYS A 262 10.11 7.12 4.13
CA CYS A 262 11.04 7.86 3.28
C CYS A 262 12.30 7.02 2.98
N THR A 263 12.80 7.09 1.75
CA THR A 263 14.10 6.50 1.39
C THR A 263 15.25 7.17 2.15
N ALA A 264 16.42 6.52 2.23
CA ALA A 264 17.60 7.08 2.90
C ALA A 264 18.00 8.45 2.32
N VAL A 265 17.85 8.65 1.00
CA VAL A 265 18.12 9.92 0.33
C VAL A 265 17.10 10.98 0.74
N GLN A 266 15.81 10.65 0.77
CA GLN A 266 14.75 11.56 1.23
C GLN A 266 14.98 11.98 2.69
N GLN A 267 15.31 11.03 3.57
CA GLN A 267 15.61 11.33 4.98
C GLN A 267 16.80 12.29 5.12
N GLY A 268 17.90 12.06 4.37
CA GLY A 268 19.08 12.94 4.39
C GLY A 268 18.78 14.37 3.90
N ILE A 269 17.92 14.50 2.88
CA ILE A 269 17.47 15.81 2.37
C ILE A 269 16.60 16.52 3.42
N LEU A 270 15.62 15.84 4.01
CA LEU A 270 14.72 16.40 5.00
C LEU A 270 15.48 16.86 6.26
N LEU A 271 16.40 16.04 6.77
CA LEU A 271 17.29 16.40 7.88
C LEU A 271 18.13 17.65 7.60
N SER A 272 18.60 17.82 6.37
CA SER A 272 19.39 19.00 6.00
C SER A 272 18.52 20.25 5.94
N LYS A 273 17.27 20.11 5.48
CA LYS A 273 16.27 21.18 5.44
C LYS A 273 15.82 21.61 6.84
N GLU A 274 15.70 20.68 7.79
CA GLU A 274 15.42 21.00 9.20
C GLU A 274 16.51 21.88 9.83
N ARG A 275 17.78 21.73 9.40
CA ARG A 275 18.89 22.54 9.88
C ARG A 275 18.92 23.94 9.28
N ASP A 276 18.55 24.06 8.01
CA ASP A 276 18.46 25.32 7.29
C ASP A 276 17.39 25.21 6.20
N ASP A 277 16.27 25.90 6.43
CA ASP A 277 15.08 25.83 5.56
C ASP A 277 15.35 26.34 4.13
N SER A 278 16.42 27.11 3.93
CA SER A 278 16.84 27.59 2.61
C SER A 278 17.52 26.51 1.75
N LEU A 279 17.97 25.42 2.37
CA LEU A 279 18.59 24.29 1.67
C LEU A 279 17.54 23.38 1.03
N TYR A 280 17.94 22.73 -0.07
CA TYR A 280 17.13 21.72 -0.78
C TYR A 280 15.72 22.19 -1.22
N GLY A 281 15.51 23.50 -1.34
CA GLY A 281 14.40 24.07 -2.11
C GLY A 281 14.78 24.15 -3.58
N THR A 282 14.04 23.44 -4.45
CA THR A 282 14.25 23.49 -5.90
C THR A 282 13.27 24.47 -6.52
N ARG A 283 13.78 25.35 -7.39
CA ARG A 283 12.94 26.26 -8.20
C ARG A 283 13.21 26.04 -9.69
N SER A 284 12.15 25.78 -10.43
CA SER A 284 12.20 25.54 -11.86
C SER A 284 11.27 26.50 -12.59
N LYS A 285 11.75 27.09 -13.68
CA LYS A 285 11.00 28.06 -14.50
C LYS A 285 10.80 27.52 -15.90
N TRP A 286 9.56 27.54 -16.37
CA TRP A 286 9.20 27.23 -17.75
C TRP A 286 8.50 28.40 -18.39
N LYS A 287 8.86 28.67 -19.64
CA LYS A 287 8.22 29.66 -20.50
C LYS A 287 7.31 28.93 -21.48
N ILE A 288 6.02 29.23 -21.42
CA ILE A 288 5.00 28.64 -22.29
C ILE A 288 4.64 29.68 -23.35
N LEU A 289 4.81 29.32 -24.62
CA LEU A 289 4.62 30.19 -25.77
C LEU A 289 3.56 29.64 -26.72
N ALA A 290 2.67 30.51 -27.18
CA ALA A 290 1.83 30.24 -28.35
C ALA A 290 2.72 30.38 -29.60
N LEU A 291 2.84 29.31 -30.38
CA LEU A 291 3.64 29.31 -31.61
C LEU A 291 2.94 30.06 -32.77
N ASP A 292 1.61 30.14 -32.72
CA ASP A 292 0.79 30.91 -33.65
C ASP A 292 0.27 32.18 -32.96
N LEU A 293 0.44 33.34 -33.61
CA LEU A 293 0.00 34.65 -33.13
C LEU A 293 -1.54 34.74 -32.99
N ASN A 294 -2.28 33.90 -33.71
CA ASN A 294 -3.74 33.81 -33.61
C ASN A 294 -4.19 32.91 -32.45
N GLN A 295 -3.29 32.12 -31.88
CA GLN A 295 -3.57 31.32 -30.70
C GLN A 295 -3.29 32.11 -29.44
N THR A 296 -4.20 32.01 -28.47
CA THR A 296 -4.01 32.60 -27.14
C THR A 296 -3.80 31.49 -26.12
N ILE A 297 -2.82 31.68 -25.24
CA ILE A 297 -2.64 30.81 -24.09
C ILE A 297 -3.27 31.52 -22.89
N THR A 298 -4.17 30.81 -22.21
CA THR A 298 -4.91 31.32 -21.06
C THR A 298 -4.36 30.71 -19.77
N ILE A 299 -4.44 31.47 -18.68
CA ILE A 299 -4.09 30.99 -17.34
C ILE A 299 -4.93 29.76 -16.97
N ASP A 300 -6.24 29.76 -17.29
CA ASP A 300 -7.16 28.66 -17.02
C ASP A 300 -6.70 27.35 -17.67
N ARG A 301 -6.15 27.41 -18.89
CA ARG A 301 -5.62 26.24 -19.59
C ARG A 301 -4.41 25.65 -18.87
N VAL A 302 -3.49 26.51 -18.40
CA VAL A 302 -2.31 26.09 -17.63
C VAL A 302 -2.70 25.54 -16.27
N GLU A 303 -3.66 26.17 -15.60
CA GLU A 303 -4.16 25.72 -14.30
C GLU A 303 -4.84 24.34 -14.40
N LYS A 304 -5.70 24.13 -15.40
CA LYS A 304 -6.32 22.81 -15.65
C LYS A 304 -5.28 21.73 -15.96
N ALA A 305 -4.30 22.05 -16.80
CA ALA A 305 -3.19 21.14 -17.11
C ALA A 305 -2.40 20.78 -15.84
N TRP A 306 -2.12 21.76 -14.97
CA TRP A 306 -1.44 21.54 -13.70
C TRP A 306 -2.23 20.62 -12.78
N PHE A 307 -3.55 20.82 -12.65
CA PHE A 307 -4.39 19.92 -11.85
C PHE A 307 -4.37 18.48 -12.37
N GLN A 308 -4.40 18.28 -13.70
CA GLN A 308 -4.26 16.95 -14.30
C GLN A 308 -2.92 16.30 -13.92
N MET A 309 -1.83 17.07 -13.91
CA MET A 309 -0.53 16.55 -13.46
C MET A 309 -0.54 16.20 -11.97
N VAL A 310 -1.12 17.03 -11.11
CA VAL A 310 -1.19 16.73 -9.67
C VAL A 310 -1.96 15.43 -9.44
N THR A 311 -3.12 15.23 -10.10
CA THR A 311 -3.86 13.97 -10.01
C THR A 311 -3.02 12.77 -10.44
N LYS A 312 -2.23 12.92 -11.51
CA LYS A 312 -1.45 11.82 -12.09
C LYS A 312 -0.16 11.48 -11.32
N HIS A 313 0.55 12.48 -10.81
CA HIS A 313 1.85 12.30 -10.19
C HIS A 313 1.75 12.26 -8.67
N SER A 314 1.88 11.07 -8.07
CA SER A 314 1.82 10.90 -6.61
C SER A 314 2.86 11.77 -5.87
N ALA A 315 4.04 12.01 -6.45
CA ALA A 315 5.04 12.91 -5.88
C ALA A 315 4.51 14.34 -5.67
N LEU A 316 3.64 14.83 -6.56
CA LEU A 316 2.98 16.13 -6.40
C LEU A 316 1.85 16.10 -5.37
N ARG A 317 1.42 14.93 -4.90
CA ARG A 317 0.40 14.71 -3.86
C ARG A 317 0.97 14.14 -2.56
N THR A 318 2.29 14.17 -2.41
CA THR A 318 2.98 13.60 -1.25
C THR A 318 3.29 14.67 -0.22
N VAL A 319 3.01 14.36 1.04
CA VAL A 319 3.47 15.11 2.21
C VAL A 319 4.42 14.25 3.03
N PHE A 320 5.30 14.89 3.80
CA PHE A 320 6.18 14.20 4.75
C PHE A 320 5.63 14.43 6.16
N VAL A 321 5.61 13.36 6.95
CA VAL A 321 5.18 13.38 8.35
C VAL A 321 6.25 12.73 9.22
N ASP A 322 6.32 13.12 10.48
CA ASP A 322 7.20 12.47 11.44
C ASP A 322 6.85 10.98 11.55
N SER A 323 7.85 10.12 11.47
CA SER A 323 7.59 8.70 11.65
C SER A 323 7.38 8.36 13.12
N VAL A 324 6.45 7.45 13.36
CA VAL A 324 6.21 6.84 14.66
C VAL A 324 6.82 5.44 14.79
N SER A 325 7.50 4.95 13.74
CA SER A 325 7.93 3.54 13.59
C SER A 325 9.46 3.35 13.53
N GLY A 326 10.22 4.38 13.91
CA GLY A 326 11.68 4.31 14.07
C GLY A 326 12.50 4.81 12.88
N THR A 327 11.88 5.21 11.76
CA THR A 327 12.51 6.12 10.78
C THR A 327 12.36 7.57 11.26
N LEU A 328 12.94 8.53 10.53
CA LEU A 328 12.75 9.95 10.83
C LEU A 328 11.43 10.48 10.28
N HIS A 329 11.17 10.16 9.01
CA HIS A 329 10.00 10.65 8.28
C HIS A 329 9.37 9.53 7.47
N ASP A 330 8.05 9.57 7.41
CA ASP A 330 7.24 8.78 6.48
C ASP A 330 6.64 9.72 5.42
N GLN A 331 6.39 9.16 4.24
CA GLN A 331 5.76 9.87 3.13
C GLN A 331 4.33 9.37 2.94
N VAL A 332 3.43 10.32 2.76
CA VAL A 332 1.99 10.06 2.67
C VAL A 332 1.46 10.68 1.41
N VAL A 333 0.84 9.86 0.56
CA VAL A 333 0.18 10.26 -0.68
C VAL A 333 -1.29 10.51 -0.38
N VAL A 334 -1.81 11.69 -0.72
CA VAL A 334 -3.24 12.01 -0.57
C VAL A 334 -3.97 11.95 -1.91
N VAL A 335 -5.16 11.37 -1.96
CA VAL A 335 -6.02 11.25 -3.16
C VAL A 335 -6.23 12.61 -3.82
N ASN A 336 -6.63 13.61 -3.03
CA ASN A 336 -6.85 14.98 -3.48
C ASN A 336 -6.09 15.95 -2.58
N GLY A 337 -5.43 16.92 -3.20
CA GLY A 337 -4.74 17.99 -2.50
C GLY A 337 -4.21 19.03 -3.47
N SER A 338 -3.92 20.22 -2.97
CA SER A 338 -3.24 21.27 -3.73
C SER A 338 -2.13 21.87 -2.88
N GLY A 339 -1.05 22.27 -3.55
CA GLY A 339 -0.08 23.22 -3.03
C GLY A 339 -0.57 24.65 -3.27
N ARG A 340 0.25 25.62 -2.87
CA ARG A 340 -0.09 27.04 -3.02
C ARG A 340 0.03 27.43 -4.50
N ILE A 341 -0.99 28.10 -5.05
CA ILE A 341 -0.94 28.63 -6.42
C ILE A 341 -1.09 30.15 -6.38
N THR A 342 -0.11 30.86 -6.94
CA THR A 342 -0.16 32.32 -7.12
C THR A 342 -0.31 32.62 -8.60
N ILE A 343 -1.32 33.39 -8.94
CA ILE A 343 -1.60 33.82 -10.31
C ILE A 343 -1.42 35.33 -10.37
N THR A 344 -0.64 35.79 -11.34
CA THR A 344 -0.39 37.21 -11.58
C THR A 344 -0.58 37.51 -13.07
N ASP A 345 -1.33 38.57 -13.40
CA ASP A 345 -1.43 39.08 -14.77
C ASP A 345 -0.72 40.44 -14.84
N LEU A 346 0.39 40.52 -15.58
CA LEU A 346 1.16 41.77 -15.70
C LEU A 346 0.42 42.87 -16.46
N HIS A 347 -0.63 42.52 -17.21
CA HIS A 347 -1.49 43.49 -17.88
C HIS A 347 -2.67 43.95 -17.02
N ASP A 348 -2.92 43.29 -15.89
CA ASP A 348 -4.01 43.60 -14.98
C ASP A 348 -3.58 43.33 -13.53
N SER A 349 -2.82 44.28 -12.96
CA SER A 349 -2.26 44.20 -11.61
C SER A 349 -3.31 44.11 -10.50
N SER A 350 -4.59 44.30 -10.82
CA SER A 350 -5.71 44.12 -9.88
C SER A 350 -6.13 42.66 -9.68
N LYS A 351 -5.57 41.72 -10.47
CA LYS A 351 -5.96 40.30 -10.50
C LYS A 351 -4.91 39.34 -9.94
N GLU A 352 -4.22 39.70 -8.85
CA GLU A 352 -3.45 38.71 -8.11
C GLU A 352 -4.41 37.74 -7.40
N LYS A 353 -4.33 36.44 -7.70
CA LYS A 353 -5.12 35.40 -7.03
C LYS A 353 -4.18 34.44 -6.32
N ASN A 354 -4.39 34.28 -5.03
CA ASN A 354 -3.65 33.36 -4.20
C ASN A 354 -4.59 32.24 -3.72
N LYS A 355 -4.31 31.02 -4.16
CA LYS A 355 -4.96 29.80 -3.65
C LYS A 355 -4.02 29.15 -2.65
N SER A 356 -4.48 28.94 -1.42
CA SER A 356 -3.75 28.22 -0.40
C SER A 356 -3.75 26.71 -0.67
N GLY A 357 -2.79 26.03 -0.08
CA GLY A 357 -2.64 24.58 -0.17
C GLY A 357 -1.59 24.09 0.81
N PHE A 358 -1.68 22.84 1.22
CA PHE A 358 -0.80 22.22 2.23
C PHE A 358 0.31 21.37 1.62
N LEU A 359 0.23 21.04 0.33
CA LEU A 359 1.26 20.24 -0.32
C LEU A 359 2.57 21.05 -0.42
N PRO A 360 3.74 20.39 -0.30
CA PRO A 360 5.06 21.02 -0.15
C PRO A 360 5.62 21.53 -1.49
N TRP A 361 4.78 22.22 -2.26
CA TRP A 361 5.14 22.92 -3.47
C TRP A 361 4.29 24.18 -3.65
N HIS A 362 4.85 25.10 -4.44
CA HIS A 362 4.24 26.36 -4.78
C HIS A 362 4.40 26.61 -6.28
N LEU A 363 3.28 26.82 -6.96
CA LEU A 363 3.26 27.19 -8.38
C LEU A 363 2.93 28.67 -8.53
N THR A 364 3.76 29.41 -9.27
CA THR A 364 3.47 30.77 -9.70
C THR A 364 3.19 30.76 -11.20
N ILE A 365 2.03 31.26 -11.62
CA ILE A 365 1.63 31.42 -13.01
C ILE A 365 1.54 32.92 -13.31
N THR A 366 2.45 33.42 -14.14
CA THR A 366 2.50 34.83 -14.53
C THR A 366 2.18 34.99 -16.00
N ARG A 367 1.08 35.67 -16.32
CA ARG A 367 0.81 36.07 -17.70
C ARG A 367 1.64 37.30 -18.06
N VAL A 368 2.51 37.14 -19.06
CA VAL A 368 3.37 38.21 -19.56
C VAL A 368 2.74 38.89 -20.77
N SER A 369 2.04 38.14 -21.62
CA SER A 369 1.33 38.68 -22.79
C SER A 369 0.15 37.77 -23.20
N LYS A 370 -0.47 38.02 -24.36
CA LYS A 370 -1.50 37.12 -24.93
C LYS A 370 -0.94 35.77 -25.40
N THR A 371 0.36 35.71 -25.67
CA THR A 371 1.05 34.54 -26.24
C THR A 371 2.11 33.96 -25.30
N GLU A 372 2.34 34.58 -24.14
CA GLU A 372 3.40 34.19 -23.21
C GLU A 372 2.90 34.08 -21.77
N ILE A 373 3.14 32.91 -21.17
CA ILE A 373 2.98 32.65 -19.73
C ILE A 373 4.28 32.09 -19.17
N LEU A 374 4.68 32.61 -18.01
CA LEU A 374 5.77 32.06 -17.21
C LEU A 374 5.18 31.21 -16.08
N CYS A 375 5.73 30.01 -15.90
CA CYS A 375 5.41 29.12 -14.78
C CYS A 375 6.66 28.89 -13.93
N GLU A 376 6.60 29.20 -12.65
CA GLU A 376 7.66 28.88 -11.67
C GLU A 376 7.12 27.85 -10.67
N LEU A 377 7.81 26.72 -10.53
CA LEU A 377 7.52 25.72 -9.50
C LEU A 377 8.63 25.76 -8.45
N GLY A 378 8.28 26.11 -7.23
CA GLY A 378 9.07 25.83 -6.03
C GLY A 378 8.60 24.52 -5.41
N ILE A 379 9.50 23.58 -5.14
CA ILE A 379 9.17 22.26 -4.60
C ILE A 379 10.32 21.69 -3.77
N SER A 380 10.01 20.87 -2.76
CA SER A 380 11.02 20.16 -1.98
C SER A 380 11.83 19.19 -2.85
N HIS A 381 13.16 19.24 -2.77
CA HIS A 381 14.04 18.31 -3.47
C HIS A 381 13.86 16.84 -2.98
N ALA A 382 13.22 16.62 -1.83
CA ALA A 382 12.86 15.26 -1.40
C ALA A 382 11.77 14.61 -2.29
N LEU A 383 11.05 15.39 -3.10
CA LEU A 383 10.01 14.89 -4.01
C LEU A 383 10.46 14.80 -5.47
N VAL A 384 11.49 15.55 -5.84
CA VAL A 384 11.93 15.67 -7.24
C VAL A 384 13.44 15.75 -7.36
N ASP A 385 13.96 15.19 -8.43
CA ASP A 385 15.34 15.37 -8.86
C ASP A 385 15.42 16.05 -10.25
N GLY A 386 16.63 16.15 -10.80
CA GLY A 386 16.84 16.79 -12.10
C GLY A 386 16.09 16.13 -13.27
N ALA A 387 15.97 14.80 -13.26
CA ALA A 387 15.21 14.07 -14.28
C ALA A 387 13.70 14.28 -14.10
N SER A 388 13.23 14.25 -12.86
CA SER A 388 11.83 14.50 -12.49
C SER A 388 11.37 15.88 -12.97
N ILE A 389 12.18 16.93 -12.78
CA ILE A 389 11.87 18.28 -13.26
C ILE A 389 11.75 18.33 -14.79
N GLN A 390 12.58 17.59 -15.53
CA GLN A 390 12.48 17.52 -16.99
C GLN A 390 11.17 16.84 -17.42
N LEU A 391 10.81 15.73 -16.76
CA LEU A 391 9.57 15.00 -17.02
C LEU A 391 8.33 15.85 -16.71
N ILE A 392 8.32 16.57 -15.58
CA ILE A 392 7.25 17.52 -15.23
C ILE A 392 7.10 18.59 -16.33
N GLY A 393 8.21 19.10 -16.87
CA GLY A 393 8.16 20.07 -17.98
C GLY A 393 7.57 19.50 -19.27
N ILE A 394 7.91 18.26 -19.61
CA ILE A 394 7.36 17.54 -20.77
C ILE A 394 5.86 17.29 -20.58
N ASP A 395 5.47 16.76 -19.43
CA ASP A 395 4.07 16.44 -19.12
C ASP A 395 3.22 17.72 -19.06
N LEU A 396 3.75 18.82 -18.51
CA LEU A 396 3.06 20.11 -18.52
C LEU A 396 2.83 20.62 -19.95
N SER A 397 3.82 20.46 -20.82
CA SER A 397 3.67 20.81 -22.23
C SER A 397 2.59 19.98 -22.92
N CYS A 398 2.57 18.66 -22.70
CA CYS A 398 1.53 17.78 -23.24
C CYS A 398 0.13 18.15 -22.72
N ALA A 399 -0.02 18.27 -21.40
CA ALA A 399 -1.30 18.59 -20.76
C ALA A 399 -1.83 19.96 -21.18
N VAL A 400 -0.97 20.99 -21.28
CA VAL A 400 -1.36 22.30 -21.82
C VAL A 400 -1.83 22.15 -23.26
N ASN A 401 -1.18 21.34 -24.08
CA ASN A 401 -1.61 21.09 -25.46
C ASN A 401 -2.88 20.21 -25.57
N GLY A 402 -3.44 19.72 -24.47
CA GLY A 402 -4.61 18.83 -24.47
C GLY A 402 -4.27 17.41 -24.92
N HIS A 403 -2.99 17.06 -24.95
CA HIS A 403 -2.53 15.70 -25.21
C HIS A 403 -2.55 14.90 -23.91
N ASP A 404 -2.77 13.58 -24.02
CA ASP A 404 -2.61 12.69 -22.88
C ASP A 404 -1.15 12.68 -22.41
N ILE A 405 -0.97 12.71 -21.09
CA ILE A 405 0.33 12.67 -20.40
C ILE A 405 0.84 11.21 -20.21
N GLY A 406 0.39 10.26 -21.04
CA GLY A 406 0.98 8.92 -21.21
C GLY A 406 0.57 7.80 -20.24
N GLY A 407 1.13 6.58 -20.42
CA GLY A 407 0.63 5.31 -19.87
C GLY A 407 0.91 4.96 -18.40
N GLU A 408 0.80 3.67 -18.08
CA GLU A 408 0.99 3.07 -16.76
C GLU A 408 2.39 3.40 -16.21
N ARG A 409 2.45 3.95 -14.99
CA ARG A 409 3.71 4.33 -14.33
C ARG A 409 3.83 3.55 -13.04
N LEU A 410 5.01 2.96 -12.82
CA LEU A 410 5.36 2.36 -11.54
C LEU A 410 5.19 3.40 -10.44
N SER A 411 4.52 3.01 -9.36
CA SER A 411 4.34 3.91 -8.23
C SER A 411 5.67 4.06 -7.48
N TYR A 412 5.89 5.22 -6.86
CA TYR A 412 7.09 5.39 -6.02
C TYR A 412 7.07 4.43 -4.82
N SER A 413 5.89 4.00 -4.37
CA SER A 413 5.76 2.99 -3.31
C SER A 413 6.26 1.60 -3.76
N ASP A 414 6.13 1.24 -5.04
CA ASP A 414 6.74 0.03 -5.60
C ASP A 414 8.26 0.11 -5.57
N TYR A 415 8.82 1.29 -5.89
CA TYR A 415 10.26 1.53 -5.79
C TYR A 415 10.76 1.44 -4.34
N VAL A 416 10.01 1.98 -3.38
CA VAL A 416 10.34 1.87 -1.94
C VAL A 416 10.27 0.41 -1.48
N ALA A 417 9.26 -0.35 -1.90
CA ALA A 417 9.16 -1.78 -1.62
C ALA A 417 10.35 -2.57 -2.22
N TYR A 418 10.76 -2.24 -3.45
CA TYR A 418 11.94 -2.82 -4.08
C TYR A 418 13.23 -2.47 -3.32
N LEU A 419 13.42 -1.23 -2.89
CA LEU A 419 14.59 -0.87 -2.09
C LEU A 419 14.69 -1.66 -0.78
N LYS A 420 13.56 -1.96 -0.15
CA LYS A 420 13.51 -2.78 1.07
C LYS A 420 13.81 -4.25 0.82
N SER A 421 13.55 -4.77 -0.38
CA SER A 421 13.83 -6.17 -0.71
C SER A 421 15.31 -6.42 -1.03
N ILE A 422 16.09 -5.37 -1.32
CA ILE A 422 17.52 -5.48 -1.58
C ILE A 422 18.29 -5.74 -0.27
N PRO A 423 19.08 -6.82 -0.18
CA PRO A 423 19.91 -7.09 0.99
C PRO A 423 20.97 -6.01 1.23
N SER A 424 21.22 -5.65 2.48
CA SER A 424 22.16 -4.59 2.91
C SER A 424 23.66 -4.85 2.65
N LYS A 425 24.01 -5.88 1.86
CA LYS A 425 25.38 -6.40 1.67
C LYS A 425 26.35 -5.50 0.91
N GLN A 426 25.96 -4.27 0.53
CA GLN A 426 26.81 -3.37 -0.28
C GLN A 426 27.70 -2.42 0.53
N ASN A 427 27.63 -2.41 1.86
CA ASN A 427 28.40 -1.46 2.68
C ASN A 427 29.89 -1.81 2.80
N ASP A 428 30.30 -3.07 2.62
CA ASP A 428 31.68 -3.49 2.86
C ASP A 428 32.67 -2.92 1.83
N TYR A 429 32.22 -2.77 0.58
CA TYR A 429 33.00 -2.10 -0.45
C TYR A 429 33.31 -0.65 -0.04
N TRP A 430 32.29 0.13 0.34
CA TRP A 430 32.47 1.54 0.70
C TRP A 430 33.29 1.73 1.97
N LYS A 431 33.11 0.87 2.98
CA LYS A 431 33.96 0.87 4.19
C LYS A 431 35.43 0.65 3.84
N THR A 432 35.72 -0.28 2.93
CA THR A 432 37.09 -0.59 2.50
C THR A 432 37.66 0.56 1.65
N TYR A 433 36.89 1.02 0.66
CA TYR A 433 37.31 2.07 -0.27
C TYR A 433 37.56 3.42 0.42
N LEU A 434 36.77 3.74 1.45
CA LEU A 434 36.85 5.00 2.20
C LEU A 434 37.67 4.91 3.51
N HIS A 435 38.28 3.76 3.82
CA HIS A 435 38.98 3.51 5.09
C HIS A 435 40.02 4.59 5.42
N ASP A 436 40.85 4.95 4.44
CA ASP A 436 41.93 5.94 4.58
C ASP A 436 41.59 7.29 3.91
N ALA A 437 40.30 7.56 3.66
CA ALA A 437 39.89 8.80 3.01
C ALA A 437 40.13 10.01 3.93
N ALA A 438 41.04 10.90 3.52
CA ALA A 438 41.30 12.15 4.21
C ALA A 438 40.42 13.29 3.64
N PRO A 439 39.89 14.19 4.48
CA PRO A 439 39.11 15.33 4.00
C PRO A 439 39.98 16.31 3.19
N CYS A 440 39.58 16.60 1.95
CA CYS A 440 40.19 17.66 1.15
C CYS A 440 39.42 18.97 1.37
N VAL A 441 39.81 19.73 2.39
CA VAL A 441 39.18 21.01 2.70
C VAL A 441 39.82 22.09 1.82
N PHE A 442 39.07 22.56 0.83
CA PHE A 442 39.51 23.68 0.01
C PHE A 442 39.57 24.96 0.88
N PRO A 443 40.67 25.73 0.84
CA PRO A 443 40.81 26.91 1.69
C PRO A 443 39.76 27.96 1.34
N LYS A 444 39.16 28.60 2.36
CA LYS A 444 38.31 29.78 2.15
C LYS A 444 39.18 30.88 1.54
N LEU A 445 38.95 31.18 0.26
CA LEU A 445 39.71 32.19 -0.50
C LEU A 445 39.39 33.64 -0.08
N SER A 446 38.35 33.86 0.74
CA SER A 446 37.99 35.17 1.28
C SER A 446 37.79 35.14 2.80
N SER A 447 38.57 35.95 3.50
CA SER A 447 38.33 36.36 4.89
C SER A 447 37.63 37.72 4.87
N SER A 448 36.35 37.77 4.48
CA SER A 448 35.58 38.99 4.69
C SER A 448 35.09 39.04 6.14
N PRO A 449 35.40 40.10 6.90
CA PRO A 449 34.78 40.33 8.20
C PRO A 449 33.28 40.51 7.98
N THR A 450 32.49 39.84 8.82
CA THR A 450 31.07 40.09 9.12
C THR A 450 30.36 41.14 8.23
N GLY A 451 29.54 40.67 7.28
CA GLY A 451 28.46 41.48 6.70
C GLY A 451 28.59 41.92 5.23
N SER A 452 29.59 41.47 4.46
CA SER A 452 29.67 41.78 3.02
C SER A 452 29.04 40.67 2.16
N LEU A 453 28.28 41.12 1.15
CA LEU A 453 27.46 40.37 0.18
C LEU A 453 28.02 38.99 -0.21
N PRO A 454 27.16 37.97 -0.46
CA PRO A 454 27.60 36.67 -0.93
C PRO A 454 28.41 36.85 -2.23
N GLY A 455 29.62 36.26 -2.26
CA GLY A 455 30.52 36.35 -3.40
C GLY A 455 29.79 36.01 -4.71
N GLY A 456 29.92 36.89 -5.71
CA GLY A 456 29.23 36.73 -6.98
C GLY A 456 29.62 35.42 -7.67
N LEU A 457 28.62 34.61 -8.04
CA LEU A 457 28.84 33.45 -8.87
C LEU A 457 29.16 33.90 -10.31
N HIS A 458 30.41 33.79 -10.72
CA HIS A 458 30.82 34.03 -12.11
C HIS A 458 30.76 32.72 -12.90
N SER A 459 29.81 32.62 -13.83
CA SER A 459 29.72 31.48 -14.74
C SER A 459 30.34 31.81 -16.09
N LYS A 460 31.12 30.88 -16.64
CA LYS A 460 31.66 30.96 -18.01
C LYS A 460 31.09 29.81 -18.82
N ILE A 461 30.32 30.14 -19.85
CA ILE A 461 29.69 29.14 -20.71
C ILE A 461 30.69 28.76 -21.82
N CYS A 462 31.13 27.50 -21.81
CA CYS A 462 31.93 26.93 -22.89
C CYS A 462 31.06 25.99 -23.72
N LYS A 463 30.99 26.22 -25.04
CA LYS A 463 30.25 25.35 -25.97
C LYS A 463 31.18 24.27 -26.51
N ILE A 464 30.85 23.01 -26.27
CA ILE A 464 31.57 21.85 -26.81
C ILE A 464 30.77 21.26 -27.96
N ASN A 465 31.43 21.01 -29.10
CA ASN A 465 30.79 20.41 -30.25
C ASN A 465 30.50 18.92 -30.00
N SER A 466 29.24 18.51 -30.11
CA SER A 466 28.79 17.13 -29.84
C SER A 466 29.45 16.08 -30.75
N LYS A 467 29.77 16.42 -32.01
CA LYS A 467 30.48 15.50 -32.92
C LYS A 467 31.93 15.29 -32.48
N GLN A 468 32.60 16.36 -32.03
CA GLN A 468 33.96 16.26 -31.51
C GLN A 468 34.00 15.45 -30.22
N ALA A 469 33.05 15.68 -29.29
CA ALA A 469 32.92 14.89 -28.08
C ALA A 469 32.70 13.40 -28.38
N ARG A 470 31.78 13.07 -29.31
CA ARG A 470 31.56 11.67 -29.73
C ARG A 470 32.81 11.03 -30.36
N LYS A 471 33.57 11.79 -31.15
CA LYS A 471 34.83 11.31 -31.74
C LYS A 471 35.86 11.01 -30.65
N PHE A 472 35.97 11.86 -29.64
CA PHE A 472 36.81 11.62 -28.46
C PHE A 472 36.39 10.36 -27.70
N TYR A 473 35.09 10.16 -27.45
CA TYR A 473 34.61 8.95 -26.75
C TYR A 473 34.97 7.67 -27.49
N LYS A 474 34.76 7.65 -28.81
CA LYS A 474 35.09 6.49 -29.64
C LYS A 474 36.59 6.22 -29.69
N ALA A 475 37.41 7.26 -29.65
CA ALA A 475 38.86 7.13 -29.73
C ALA A 475 39.48 6.64 -28.41
N TYR A 476 38.95 7.07 -27.26
CA TYR A 476 39.61 6.87 -25.96
C TYR A 476 38.79 6.07 -24.94
N GLY A 477 37.53 5.74 -25.22
CA GLY A 477 36.67 4.98 -24.31
C GLY A 477 36.19 5.74 -23.06
N PHE A 478 36.48 7.04 -22.95
CA PHE A 478 36.04 7.88 -21.82
C PHE A 478 34.83 8.74 -22.18
N THR A 479 33.99 9.05 -21.19
CA THR A 479 32.87 10.01 -21.33
C THR A 479 33.30 11.43 -20.96
N LEU A 480 32.53 12.46 -21.35
CA LEU A 480 32.79 13.85 -20.90
C LEU A 480 32.73 13.94 -19.37
N SER A 481 31.89 13.15 -18.70
CA SER A 481 31.83 13.13 -17.24
C SER A 481 33.15 12.68 -16.63
N ASN A 482 33.86 11.72 -17.25
CA ASN A 482 35.19 11.32 -16.79
C ASN A 482 36.19 12.47 -16.96
N VAL A 483 36.17 13.15 -18.11
CA VAL A 483 37.07 14.28 -18.38
C VAL A 483 36.87 15.40 -17.35
N PHE A 484 35.63 15.77 -17.05
CA PHE A 484 35.31 16.81 -16.08
C PHE A 484 35.57 16.42 -14.61
N ARG A 485 35.68 15.14 -14.28
CA ARG A 485 36.03 14.70 -12.92
C ARG A 485 37.54 14.75 -12.66
N VAL A 486 38.34 14.72 -13.73
CA VAL A 486 39.81 14.72 -13.68
C VAL A 486 40.38 16.12 -13.83
N ALA A 487 39.78 16.94 -14.71
CA ALA A 487 40.12 18.34 -14.89
C ALA A 487 39.63 19.20 -13.71
#